data_AF-U9V2P3-F1
#
_entry.id   AF-U9V2P3-F1
#
_cell.length_a   1.000
_cell.length_b   1.000
_cell.length_c   1.000
_cell.angle_alpha   90.00
_cell.angle_beta   90.00
_cell.angle_gamma   90.00
#
_symmetry.space_group_name_H-M   'P 1'
#
loop_
_entity.id
_entity.type
_entity.pdbx_description
1 polymer ?
#
loop_
_entity_poly.entity_id
_entity_poly.type
_entity_poly.pdbx_seq_one_letter_code
_entity_poly.pdbx_strand_id
1 'polypeptide(L)'
;INILHDNIVHHPLGGGSYVFKEKYIDYILEHVPKSDVRISIEAQPNGSPHFGIIVTFLLAFSLAQQKAKTLSYTKEIDKHIDYYKELLRKLNSYSGVVFMIRKQSDFNSHPRMSEVISTIIKEREKIGFLLSPKSKIIALSVAYPQYGLADKYEKKNIYEGNNNVISSCPKLEFNTPLRNFVKGVVYFEDNKDVTVPYSWVRVTGRDYAETYQEQILYKGASILRVNVTELPFILYSLLVIDWSDFKLSKSLYISEGAYGYLKEQDYDYLIDYSSFKR
;
A
#
# COMPACT_ATOMS: atom_id res chain seq x y z
N ILE A 1 -38.73 16.13 27.90
CA ILE A 1 -38.91 15.45 26.60
C ILE A 1 -39.24 14.00 26.91
N ASN A 2 -40.45 13.53 26.60
CA ASN A 2 -40.81 12.11 26.68
C ASN A 2 -40.55 11.50 25.30
N ILE A 3 -39.54 10.64 25.19
CA ILE A 3 -39.26 9.92 23.95
C ILE A 3 -39.99 8.58 24.05
N LEU A 4 -41.00 8.41 23.20
CA LEU A 4 -41.68 7.12 23.01
C LEU A 4 -40.80 6.25 22.09
N HIS A 5 -40.49 5.03 22.52
CA HIS A 5 -39.82 4.02 21.71
C HIS A 5 -40.63 2.72 21.69
N ASP A 6 -40.48 1.94 20.63
CA ASP A 6 -41.24 0.71 20.35
C ASP A 6 -40.74 -0.54 21.09
N ASN A 7 -39.62 -0.44 21.83
CA ASN A 7 -38.93 -1.55 22.49
C ASN A 7 -38.42 -2.64 21.53
N ILE A 8 -38.32 -2.36 20.23
CA ILE A 8 -37.85 -3.35 19.25
C ILE A 8 -36.35 -3.14 19.02
N VAL A 9 -35.55 -4.16 19.36
CA VAL A 9 -34.13 -4.18 19.03
C VAL A 9 -33.97 -4.76 17.64
N HIS A 10 -33.79 -3.90 16.64
CA HIS A 10 -33.35 -4.32 15.31
C HIS A 10 -31.89 -4.76 15.38
N HIS A 11 -31.53 -5.89 14.76
CA HIS A 11 -30.14 -6.35 14.66
C HIS A 11 -29.28 -5.25 14.06
N PRO A 12 -28.43 -4.57 14.86
CA PRO A 12 -27.76 -3.37 14.40
C PRO A 12 -26.73 -3.77 13.35
N LEU A 13 -26.76 -3.11 12.20
CA LEU A 13 -25.73 -3.27 11.19
C LEU A 13 -24.39 -2.76 11.74
N GLY A 14 -23.27 -3.25 11.18
CA GLY A 14 -21.98 -2.61 11.40
C GLY A 14 -21.99 -1.17 10.85
N GLY A 15 -21.15 -0.28 11.42
CA GLY A 15 -21.18 1.16 11.10
C GLY A 15 -21.20 1.48 9.60
N GLY A 16 -20.28 0.90 8.82
CA GLY A 16 -20.22 1.10 7.37
C GLY A 16 -21.42 0.56 6.60
N SER A 17 -22.05 -0.51 7.09
CA SER A 17 -23.21 -1.14 6.44
C SER A 17 -24.46 -0.25 6.50
N TYR A 18 -24.57 0.67 7.46
CA TYR A 18 -25.63 1.69 7.46
C TYR A 18 -25.50 2.67 6.31
N VAL A 19 -24.27 3.00 5.94
CA VAL A 19 -23.95 4.05 4.95
C VAL A 19 -23.94 3.47 3.54
N PHE A 20 -23.20 2.38 3.34
CA PHE A 20 -22.87 1.91 2.00
C PHE A 20 -23.83 0.87 1.46
N LYS A 21 -24.33 -0.04 2.32
CA LYS A 21 -25.15 -1.19 1.90
C LYS A 21 -24.53 -1.89 0.67
N GLU A 22 -25.28 -1.97 -0.43
CA GLU A 22 -24.85 -2.55 -1.71
C GLU A 22 -24.11 -1.56 -2.62
N LYS A 23 -24.12 -0.26 -2.29
CA LYS A 23 -23.56 0.84 -3.11
C LYS A 23 -22.13 1.22 -2.73
N TYR A 24 -21.40 0.34 -2.04
CA TYR A 24 -20.06 0.65 -1.58
C TYR A 24 -19.11 1.02 -2.73
N ILE A 25 -19.20 0.29 -3.84
CA ILE A 25 -18.38 0.51 -5.02
C ILE A 25 -18.73 1.86 -5.66
N ASP A 26 -20.02 2.12 -5.89
CA ASP A 26 -20.49 3.41 -6.43
C ASP A 26 -20.02 4.58 -5.57
N TYR A 27 -20.12 4.46 -4.24
CA TYR A 27 -19.63 5.48 -3.32
C TYR A 27 -18.14 5.77 -3.54
N ILE A 28 -17.28 4.74 -3.64
CA ILE A 28 -15.84 4.94 -3.88
C ILE A 28 -15.61 5.71 -5.19
N LEU A 29 -16.37 5.36 -6.22
CA LEU A 29 -16.21 5.89 -7.57
C LEU A 29 -16.74 7.32 -7.73
N GLU A 30 -17.73 7.70 -6.94
CA GLU A 30 -18.22 9.08 -6.85
C GLU A 30 -17.24 10.00 -6.11
N HIS A 31 -16.37 9.43 -5.27
CA HIS A 31 -15.43 10.18 -4.43
C HIS A 31 -13.98 10.17 -4.94
N VAL A 32 -13.72 9.57 -6.12
CA VAL A 32 -12.45 9.77 -6.82
C VAL A 32 -12.55 10.99 -7.74
N PRO A 33 -11.50 11.84 -7.83
CA PRO A 33 -11.58 13.10 -8.58
C PRO A 33 -11.87 12.96 -10.08
N LYS A 34 -11.56 11.82 -10.69
CA LYS A 34 -11.66 11.57 -12.15
C LYS A 34 -12.42 10.28 -12.42
N SER A 35 -13.13 10.24 -13.55
CA SER A 35 -13.96 9.09 -13.96
C SER A 35 -13.14 7.84 -14.26
N ASP A 36 -11.95 8.01 -14.82
CA ASP A 36 -11.01 6.92 -15.08
C ASP A 36 -10.18 6.65 -13.83
N VAL A 37 -10.07 5.37 -13.45
CA VAL A 37 -9.39 4.96 -12.21
C VAL A 37 -8.24 4.01 -12.54
N ARG A 38 -7.10 4.22 -11.89
CA ARG A 38 -6.00 3.26 -11.83
C ARG A 38 -5.85 2.72 -10.42
N ILE A 39 -5.78 1.40 -10.31
CA ILE A 39 -5.57 0.73 -9.03
C ILE A 39 -4.08 0.48 -8.81
N SER A 40 -3.56 0.96 -7.69
CA SER A 40 -2.20 0.73 -7.22
C SER A 40 -2.20 -0.31 -6.10
N ILE A 41 -1.38 -1.35 -6.27
CA ILE A 41 -1.15 -2.38 -5.24
C ILE A 41 0.35 -2.45 -4.95
N GLU A 42 0.71 -2.74 -3.70
CA GLU A 42 2.10 -2.89 -3.29
C GLU A 42 2.38 -4.29 -2.77
N ALA A 43 3.49 -4.87 -3.22
CA ALA A 43 4.04 -6.08 -2.65
C ALA A 43 5.57 -6.01 -2.63
N GLN A 44 6.18 -6.58 -1.60
CA GLN A 44 7.62 -6.76 -1.53
C GLN A 44 7.94 -8.20 -1.95
N PRO A 45 8.65 -8.45 -3.06
CA PRO A 45 8.93 -9.80 -3.55
C PRO A 45 10.12 -10.45 -2.80
N ASN A 46 10.17 -10.35 -1.48
CA ASN A 46 11.22 -10.97 -0.65
C ASN A 46 10.92 -12.44 -0.26
N GLY A 47 9.94 -13.03 -0.92
CA GLY A 47 9.45 -14.38 -0.70
C GLY A 47 8.22 -14.60 -1.56
N SER A 48 7.81 -15.86 -1.70
CA SER A 48 6.58 -16.24 -2.39
C SER A 48 5.35 -15.48 -1.83
N PRO A 49 4.32 -15.19 -2.65
CA PRO A 49 3.07 -14.64 -2.13
C PRO A 49 2.49 -15.54 -1.03
N HIS A 50 2.19 -14.96 0.14
CA HIS A 50 1.35 -15.61 1.14
C HIS A 50 -0.12 -15.25 0.86
N PHE A 51 -1.06 -15.93 1.51
CA PHE A 51 -2.49 -15.80 1.23
C PHE A 51 -3.01 -14.36 1.38
N GLY A 52 -2.50 -13.58 2.34
CA GLY A 52 -2.86 -12.16 2.48
C GLY A 52 -2.55 -11.30 1.24
N ILE A 53 -1.44 -11.56 0.54
CA ILE A 53 -1.13 -10.89 -0.73
C ILE A 53 -2.12 -11.33 -1.82
N ILE A 54 -2.47 -12.61 -1.86
CA ILE A 54 -3.42 -13.15 -2.84
C ILE A 54 -4.79 -12.49 -2.65
N VAL A 55 -5.30 -12.41 -1.42
CA VAL A 55 -6.57 -11.73 -1.08
C VAL A 55 -6.53 -10.26 -1.50
N THR A 56 -5.40 -9.59 -1.30
CA THR A 56 -5.21 -8.19 -1.73
C THR A 56 -5.27 -8.05 -3.26
N PHE A 57 -4.63 -8.95 -4.00
CA PHE A 57 -4.68 -8.95 -5.46
C PHE A 57 -6.07 -9.29 -5.99
N LEU A 58 -6.76 -10.27 -5.39
CA LEU A 58 -8.14 -10.63 -5.73
C LEU A 58 -9.08 -9.45 -5.58
N LEU A 59 -8.99 -8.71 -4.46
CA LEU A 59 -9.80 -7.51 -4.24
C LEU A 59 -9.56 -6.46 -5.34
N ALA A 60 -8.30 -6.17 -5.66
CA ALA A 60 -7.96 -5.18 -6.68
C ALA A 60 -8.42 -5.58 -8.08
N PHE A 61 -8.24 -6.84 -8.47
CA PHE A 61 -8.70 -7.34 -9.78
C PHE A 61 -10.22 -7.39 -9.86
N SER A 62 -10.91 -7.74 -8.78
CA SER A 62 -12.39 -7.72 -8.72
C SER A 62 -12.92 -6.30 -8.88
N LEU A 63 -12.29 -5.31 -8.23
CA LEU A 63 -12.65 -3.91 -8.39
C LEU A 63 -12.38 -3.40 -9.81
N ALA A 64 -11.22 -3.73 -10.39
CA ALA A 64 -10.90 -3.34 -11.75
C ALA A 64 -11.84 -3.98 -12.79
N GLN A 65 -12.25 -5.23 -12.59
CA GLN A 65 -13.16 -5.93 -13.50
C GLN A 65 -14.51 -5.21 -13.61
N GLN A 66 -15.02 -4.67 -12.50
CA GLN A 66 -16.25 -3.86 -12.50
C GLN A 66 -16.11 -2.53 -13.27
N LYS A 67 -14.89 -2.15 -13.69
CA LYS A 67 -14.57 -0.84 -14.29
C LYS A 67 -13.83 -0.88 -15.64
N ALA A 68 -13.54 -2.06 -16.18
CA ALA A 68 -12.41 -2.24 -17.11
C ALA A 68 -12.34 -1.28 -18.32
N LYS A 69 -11.23 -0.52 -18.40
CA LYS A 69 -10.52 -0.16 -19.63
C LYS A 69 -9.02 -0.51 -19.52
N THR A 70 -8.50 -1.03 -20.62
CA THR A 70 -7.31 -1.89 -20.79
C THR A 70 -5.99 -1.11 -20.89
N LEU A 71 -4.88 -1.54 -20.24
CA LEU A 71 -3.51 -1.11 -20.60
C LEU A 71 -2.37 -2.02 -20.09
N SER A 72 -1.34 -2.20 -20.95
CA SER A 72 -0.42 -3.35 -21.07
C SER A 72 0.79 -3.47 -20.13
N TYR A 73 1.38 -4.66 -20.19
CA TYR A 73 2.48 -5.24 -19.40
C TYR A 73 3.90 -4.81 -19.83
N THR A 74 4.84 -4.70 -18.87
CA THR A 74 6.30 -4.64 -19.11
C THR A 74 7.09 -5.45 -18.06
N LYS A 75 8.24 -6.03 -18.49
CA LYS A 75 9.08 -7.00 -17.76
C LYS A 75 10.19 -6.32 -16.94
N GLU A 76 10.55 -6.93 -15.79
CA GLU A 76 11.91 -7.43 -15.47
C GLU A 76 11.95 -8.16 -14.09
N ILE A 77 13.06 -8.86 -13.79
CA ILE A 77 13.15 -10.11 -13.00
C ILE A 77 13.76 -9.93 -11.60
N ASP A 78 13.29 -10.74 -10.63
CA ASP A 78 13.91 -11.11 -9.35
C ASP A 78 13.42 -12.53 -8.96
N LYS A 79 14.17 -13.32 -8.18
CA LYS A 79 13.95 -14.79 -7.99
C LYS A 79 12.55 -15.18 -7.49
N HIS A 80 11.89 -14.32 -6.70
CA HIS A 80 10.50 -14.55 -6.25
C HIS A 80 9.46 -13.81 -7.09
N ILE A 81 9.86 -12.86 -7.94
CA ILE A 81 8.90 -12.07 -8.74
C ILE A 81 8.11 -12.96 -9.70
N ASP A 82 8.66 -14.10 -10.09
CA ASP A 82 8.03 -14.98 -11.06
C ASP A 82 6.74 -15.60 -10.50
N TYR A 83 6.68 -15.89 -9.20
CA TYR A 83 5.44 -16.30 -8.54
C TYR A 83 4.38 -15.18 -8.57
N TYR A 84 4.77 -13.93 -8.35
CA TYR A 84 3.85 -12.79 -8.44
C TYR A 84 3.38 -12.57 -9.88
N LYS A 85 4.29 -12.65 -10.86
CA LYS A 85 3.96 -12.52 -12.29
C LYS A 85 3.00 -13.61 -12.72
N GLU A 86 3.22 -14.86 -12.31
CA GLU A 86 2.31 -15.96 -12.60
C GLU A 86 0.93 -15.72 -11.99
N LEU A 87 0.87 -15.37 -10.70
CA LEU A 87 -0.40 -15.05 -10.03
C LEU A 87 -1.15 -13.93 -10.75
N LEU A 88 -0.47 -12.82 -11.08
CA LEU A 88 -1.08 -11.71 -11.81
C LEU A 88 -1.53 -12.10 -13.22
N ARG A 89 -0.78 -12.97 -13.92
CA ARG A 89 -1.21 -13.52 -15.23
C ARG A 89 -2.46 -14.40 -15.10
N LYS A 90 -2.54 -15.24 -14.07
CA LYS A 90 -3.75 -16.04 -13.77
C LYS A 90 -4.95 -15.14 -13.50
N LEU A 91 -4.78 -14.10 -12.67
CA LEU A 91 -5.83 -13.12 -12.40
C LEU A 91 -6.24 -12.35 -13.66
N ASN A 92 -5.29 -11.96 -14.50
CA ASN A 92 -5.56 -11.36 -15.80
C ASN A 92 -6.35 -12.32 -16.71
N SER A 93 -5.98 -13.60 -16.80
CA SER A 93 -6.72 -14.56 -17.62
C SER A 93 -8.15 -14.80 -17.14
N TYR A 94 -8.40 -14.73 -15.83
CA TYR A 94 -9.75 -14.90 -15.27
C TYR A 94 -10.62 -13.65 -15.39
N SER A 95 -10.02 -12.47 -15.28
CA SER A 95 -10.77 -11.22 -15.15
C SER A 95 -10.78 -10.34 -16.41
N GLY A 96 -9.84 -10.54 -17.33
CA GLY A 96 -9.55 -9.62 -18.43
C GLY A 96 -8.85 -8.33 -18.01
N VAL A 97 -8.62 -8.09 -16.72
CA VAL A 97 -8.00 -6.87 -16.20
C VAL A 97 -6.52 -6.86 -16.52
N VAL A 98 -6.06 -5.83 -17.21
CA VAL A 98 -4.65 -5.67 -17.54
C VAL A 98 -3.90 -4.95 -16.42
N PHE A 99 -2.65 -5.34 -16.22
CA PHE A 99 -1.82 -4.84 -15.15
C PHE A 99 -0.41 -4.52 -15.64
N MET A 100 0.28 -3.65 -14.90
CA MET A 100 1.67 -3.30 -15.09
C MET A 100 2.43 -3.46 -13.77
N ILE A 101 3.62 -4.03 -13.83
CA ILE A 101 4.52 -4.15 -12.67
C ILE A 101 5.52 -3.00 -12.74
N ARG A 102 5.68 -2.26 -11.64
CA ARG A 102 6.67 -1.19 -11.49
C ARG A 102 7.59 -1.48 -10.32
N LYS A 103 8.88 -1.21 -10.49
CA LYS A 103 9.87 -1.17 -9.41
C LYS A 103 9.78 0.17 -8.68
N GLN A 104 10.38 0.24 -7.49
CA GLN A 104 10.47 1.50 -6.75
C GLN A 104 11.26 2.56 -7.52
N SER A 105 12.29 2.17 -8.29
CA SER A 105 13.01 3.07 -9.19
C SER A 105 12.09 3.76 -10.20
N ASP A 106 11.11 3.03 -10.74
CA ASP A 106 10.16 3.55 -11.72
C ASP A 106 9.21 4.54 -11.06
N PHE A 107 8.83 4.29 -9.81
CA PHE A 107 8.05 5.22 -8.99
C PHE A 107 8.87 6.47 -8.61
N ASN A 108 10.14 6.30 -8.30
CA ASN A 108 11.05 7.42 -7.96
C ASN A 108 11.37 8.30 -9.15
N SER A 109 11.17 7.80 -10.37
CA SER A 109 11.30 8.57 -11.60
C SER A 109 10.04 9.39 -11.94
N HIS A 110 9.06 9.46 -11.03
CA HIS A 110 7.85 10.25 -11.23
C HIS A 110 8.20 11.75 -11.42
N PRO A 111 7.59 12.48 -12.38
CA PRO A 111 7.93 13.89 -12.64
C PRO A 111 7.83 14.79 -11.41
N ARG A 112 6.87 14.51 -10.52
CA ARG A 112 6.65 15.25 -9.27
C ARG A 112 7.47 14.75 -8.07
N MET A 113 8.27 13.70 -8.22
CA MET A 113 8.96 13.07 -7.08
C MET A 113 9.88 14.07 -6.35
N SER A 114 10.68 14.83 -7.09
CA SER A 114 11.62 15.80 -6.50
C SER A 114 10.89 16.89 -5.72
N GLU A 115 9.78 17.40 -6.26
CA GLU A 115 8.94 18.43 -5.61
C GLU A 115 8.28 17.89 -4.33
N VAL A 116 7.73 16.68 -4.38
CA VAL A 116 7.12 16.02 -3.21
C VAL A 116 8.15 15.80 -2.11
N ILE A 117 9.33 15.27 -2.46
CA ILE A 117 10.41 15.03 -1.49
C ILE A 117 10.92 16.35 -0.90
N SER A 118 11.08 17.39 -1.71
CA SER A 118 11.45 18.73 -1.23
C SER A 118 10.43 19.26 -0.21
N THR A 119 9.13 19.11 -0.49
CA THR A 119 8.04 19.52 0.41
C THR A 119 8.07 18.75 1.72
N ILE A 120 8.34 17.45 1.68
CA ILE A 120 8.51 16.62 2.87
C ILE A 120 9.74 17.05 3.69
N ILE A 121 10.86 17.35 3.04
CA ILE A 121 12.11 17.76 3.71
C ILE A 121 11.95 19.12 4.41
N LYS A 122 11.15 20.03 3.86
CA LYS A 122 10.84 21.33 4.52
C LYS A 122 10.17 21.14 5.87
N GLU A 123 9.30 20.14 5.99
CA GLU A 123 8.60 19.80 7.24
C GLU A 123 9.24 18.61 7.97
N ARG A 124 10.53 18.31 7.69
CA ARG A 124 11.19 17.07 8.13
C ARG A 124 11.17 16.81 9.62
N GLU A 125 11.17 17.84 10.45
CA GLU A 125 11.09 17.67 11.89
C GLU A 125 9.73 17.08 12.27
N LYS A 126 8.63 17.75 11.90
CA LYS A 126 7.26 17.29 12.19
C LYS A 126 6.97 15.94 11.57
N ILE A 127 7.38 15.74 10.31
CA ILE A 127 7.19 14.47 9.60
C ILE A 127 8.08 13.38 10.19
N GLY A 128 9.32 13.68 10.57
CA GLY A 128 10.22 12.73 11.24
C GLY A 128 9.67 12.25 12.58
N PHE A 129 9.11 13.15 13.39
CA PHE A 129 8.39 12.78 14.62
C PHE A 129 7.21 11.85 14.37
N LEU A 130 6.49 12.06 13.26
CA LEU A 130 5.32 11.29 12.90
C LEU A 130 5.67 9.89 12.38
N LEU A 131 6.63 9.81 11.46
CA LEU A 131 7.02 8.56 10.80
C LEU A 131 7.94 7.69 11.64
N SER A 132 8.79 8.32 12.45
CA SER A 132 9.87 7.67 13.18
C SER A 132 10.02 8.28 14.58
N PRO A 133 9.06 8.08 15.50
CA PRO A 133 9.01 8.79 16.78
C PRO A 133 10.24 8.62 17.67
N LYS A 134 10.97 7.50 17.51
CA LYS A 134 12.19 7.20 18.27
C LYS A 134 13.38 8.06 17.83
N SER A 135 13.60 8.17 16.53
CA SER A 135 14.77 8.82 15.92
C SER A 135 14.47 10.23 15.43
N LYS A 136 13.20 10.53 15.13
CA LYS A 136 12.68 11.83 14.67
C LYS A 136 13.27 12.29 13.33
N ILE A 137 13.87 11.37 12.58
CA ILE A 137 14.52 11.63 11.29
C ILE A 137 13.71 10.93 10.20
N ILE A 138 13.72 11.48 9.00
CA ILE A 138 13.13 10.82 7.84
C ILE A 138 14.12 9.81 7.24
N ALA A 139 13.68 8.56 7.13
CA ALA A 139 14.42 7.47 6.49
C ALA A 139 14.37 7.54 4.96
N LEU A 140 15.01 8.56 4.39
CA LEU A 140 15.41 8.52 2.98
C LEU A 140 16.59 7.56 2.87
N SER A 141 16.31 6.25 2.89
CA SER A 141 17.36 5.24 2.75
C SER A 141 17.94 5.34 1.36
N VAL A 142 19.25 5.18 1.24
CA VAL A 142 19.89 5.11 -0.07
C VAL A 142 20.77 3.85 -0.05
N ALA A 143 20.41 2.86 -0.87
CA ALA A 143 20.98 1.52 -0.78
C ALA A 143 22.39 1.50 -1.36
N TYR A 144 23.42 1.35 -0.51
CA TYR A 144 24.80 1.23 -0.96
C TYR A 144 25.06 -0.11 -1.69
N PRO A 145 25.47 -0.09 -2.97
CA PRO A 145 25.76 -1.33 -3.72
C PRO A 145 26.92 -2.14 -3.11
N GLN A 146 27.88 -1.46 -2.48
CA GLN A 146 29.11 -2.08 -1.97
C GLN A 146 28.90 -2.85 -0.65
N TYR A 147 27.82 -2.57 0.08
CA TYR A 147 27.56 -3.15 1.41
C TYR A 147 26.25 -3.94 1.50
N GLY A 148 25.43 -3.97 0.44
CA GLY A 148 24.18 -4.75 0.36
C GLY A 148 23.10 -4.37 1.38
N LEU A 149 23.34 -3.39 2.25
CA LEU A 149 22.46 -2.98 3.34
C LEU A 149 21.97 -1.56 3.09
N ALA A 150 20.68 -1.41 2.81
CA ALA A 150 20.02 -0.11 2.87
C ALA A 150 20.04 0.38 4.33
N ASP A 151 20.37 1.66 4.54
CA ASP A 151 20.27 2.30 5.85
C ASP A 151 18.78 2.50 6.21
N LYS A 152 18.14 1.41 6.63
CA LYS A 152 16.73 1.36 7.03
C LYS A 152 16.45 2.14 8.32
N TYR A 153 17.50 2.61 9.00
CA TYR A 153 17.44 3.18 10.35
C TYR A 153 18.01 4.60 10.43
N GLU A 154 18.04 5.34 9.31
CA GLU A 154 18.19 6.80 9.33
C GLU A 154 19.55 7.33 9.79
N LYS A 155 20.60 6.51 9.77
CA LYS A 155 21.89 6.85 10.39
C LYS A 155 22.77 7.78 9.56
N LYS A 156 22.58 7.88 8.24
CA LYS A 156 23.52 8.54 7.32
C LYS A 156 22.96 9.71 6.49
N ASN A 157 21.72 10.14 6.73
CA ASN A 157 21.14 11.25 5.97
C ASN A 157 21.68 12.60 6.45
N ILE A 158 22.32 13.34 5.54
CA ILE A 158 22.76 14.71 5.79
C ILE A 158 21.80 15.65 5.07
N TYR A 159 21.19 16.57 5.82
CA TYR A 159 20.29 17.59 5.27
C TYR A 159 21.06 18.89 5.14
N GLU A 160 21.04 19.49 3.94
CA GLU A 160 21.67 20.78 3.69
C GLU A 160 20.57 21.83 3.48
N GLY A 161 20.41 22.72 4.46
CA GLY A 161 19.32 23.69 4.48
C GLY A 161 17.93 23.04 4.58
N ASN A 162 16.95 23.66 3.92
CA ASN A 162 15.54 23.24 4.01
C ASN A 162 15.06 22.36 2.84
N ASN A 163 15.85 22.22 1.78
CA ASN A 163 15.39 21.61 0.53
C ASN A 163 16.30 20.48 0.03
N ASN A 164 17.53 20.36 0.53
CA ASN A 164 18.51 19.42 -0.02
C ASN A 164 18.82 18.30 0.97
N VAL A 165 18.96 17.09 0.43
CA VAL A 165 19.53 15.94 1.13
C VAL A 165 20.78 15.55 0.38
N ILE A 166 21.92 15.63 1.07
CA ILE A 166 23.17 15.08 0.57
C ILE A 166 23.17 13.60 0.93
N SER A 167 23.07 12.77 -0.09
CA SER A 167 23.29 11.34 0.04
C SER A 167 24.51 10.93 -0.75
N SER A 168 25.32 10.07 -0.15
CA SER A 168 26.52 9.52 -0.75
C SER A 168 26.23 8.32 -1.68
N CYS A 169 24.96 8.02 -1.97
CA CYS A 169 24.56 6.95 -2.88
C CYS A 169 23.50 7.46 -3.90
N PRO A 170 23.48 6.94 -5.15
CA PRO A 170 22.65 7.52 -6.21
C PRO A 170 21.18 7.04 -6.25
N LYS A 171 20.76 6.07 -5.42
CA LYS A 171 19.43 5.43 -5.52
C LYS A 171 18.55 5.71 -4.31
N LEU A 172 17.55 6.56 -4.50
CA LEU A 172 16.55 6.87 -3.49
C LEU A 172 15.74 5.62 -3.12
N GLU A 173 15.61 5.33 -1.83
CA GLU A 173 14.80 4.25 -1.30
C GLU A 173 13.97 4.73 -0.10
N PHE A 174 12.76 4.19 0.07
CA PHE A 174 11.87 4.56 1.16
C PHE A 174 11.57 3.35 2.05
N ASN A 175 11.67 3.52 3.36
CA ASN A 175 11.12 2.55 4.30
C ASN A 175 9.58 2.50 4.18
N THR A 176 8.94 1.53 4.83
CA THR A 176 7.48 1.32 4.66
C THR A 176 6.62 2.54 5.03
N PRO A 177 6.80 3.20 6.20
CA PRO A 177 6.05 4.42 6.53
C PRO A 177 6.25 5.56 5.53
N LEU A 178 7.50 5.87 5.19
CA LEU A 178 7.80 6.96 4.26
C LEU A 178 7.30 6.64 2.85
N ARG A 179 7.41 5.39 2.39
CA ARG A 179 6.91 4.96 1.09
C ARG A 179 5.39 5.13 0.99
N ASN A 180 4.67 4.72 2.04
CA ASN A 180 3.22 4.91 2.13
C ASN A 180 2.85 6.39 2.02
N PHE A 181 3.58 7.24 2.75
CA PHE A 181 3.33 8.68 2.78
C PHE A 181 3.65 9.35 1.44
N VAL A 182 4.86 9.14 0.90
CA VAL A 182 5.30 9.69 -0.41
C VAL A 182 4.34 9.28 -1.52
N LYS A 183 3.89 8.01 -1.54
CA LYS A 183 2.89 7.56 -2.53
C LYS A 183 1.55 8.27 -2.42
N GLY A 184 1.04 8.46 -1.21
CA GLY A 184 -0.18 9.22 -1.00
C GLY A 184 -0.09 10.63 -1.57
N VAL A 185 1.02 11.33 -1.31
CA VAL A 185 1.26 12.70 -1.79
C VAL A 185 1.49 12.74 -3.30
N VAL A 186 2.28 11.82 -3.87
CA VAL A 186 2.47 11.75 -5.34
C VAL A 186 1.14 11.48 -6.06
N TYR A 187 0.30 10.59 -5.53
CA TYR A 187 -0.99 10.29 -6.12
C TYR A 187 -1.98 11.45 -5.98
N PHE A 188 -1.86 12.26 -4.92
CA PHE A 188 -2.58 13.52 -4.81
C PHE A 188 -2.17 14.51 -5.91
N GLU A 189 -0.86 14.65 -6.20
CA GLU A 189 -0.40 15.50 -7.31
C GLU A 189 -0.98 15.02 -8.66
N ASP A 190 -0.97 13.71 -8.93
CA ASP A 190 -1.57 13.13 -10.12
C ASP A 190 -3.10 13.35 -10.18
N ASN A 191 -3.79 13.26 -9.04
CA ASN A 191 -5.22 13.49 -8.97
C ASN A 191 -5.58 14.95 -9.33
N LYS A 192 -4.72 15.92 -8.99
CA LYS A 192 -4.90 17.34 -9.32
C LYS A 192 -4.45 17.71 -10.72
N ASP A 193 -3.47 17.01 -11.26
CA ASP A 193 -2.90 17.34 -12.56
C ASP A 193 -3.90 17.02 -13.68
N VAL A 194 -4.39 18.04 -14.37
CA VAL A 194 -5.35 17.92 -15.48
C VAL A 194 -4.79 17.14 -16.67
N THR A 195 -3.47 17.01 -16.77
CA THR A 195 -2.82 16.24 -17.85
C THR A 195 -2.81 14.73 -17.58
N VAL A 196 -3.04 14.32 -16.32
CA VAL A 196 -3.19 12.92 -15.93
C VAL A 196 -4.67 12.53 -16.08
N PRO A 197 -5.06 11.64 -17.01
CA PRO A 197 -6.48 11.43 -17.31
C PRO A 197 -7.22 10.55 -16.30
N TYR A 198 -6.56 10.10 -15.23
CA TYR A 198 -7.09 9.14 -14.27
C TYR A 198 -6.82 9.56 -12.83
N SER A 199 -7.59 9.00 -11.90
CA SER A 199 -7.35 9.06 -10.46
C SER A 199 -6.79 7.76 -9.91
N TRP A 200 -6.04 7.85 -8.82
CA TRP A 200 -5.50 6.68 -8.13
C TRP A 200 -6.44 6.15 -7.05
N VAL A 201 -6.67 4.84 -7.06
CA VAL A 201 -7.19 4.07 -5.94
C VAL A 201 -6.09 3.15 -5.44
N ARG A 202 -5.87 3.09 -4.13
CA ARG A 202 -4.89 2.18 -3.51
C ARG A 202 -5.62 0.99 -2.94
N VAL A 203 -5.11 -0.21 -3.20
CA VAL A 203 -5.56 -1.43 -2.54
C VAL A 203 -4.39 -1.99 -1.73
N THR A 204 -4.59 -2.19 -0.43
CA THR A 204 -3.57 -2.68 0.50
C THR A 204 -4.16 -3.57 1.59
N GLY A 205 -3.33 -4.21 2.41
CA GLY A 205 -3.78 -5.03 3.54
C GLY A 205 -4.35 -4.18 4.67
N ARG A 206 -5.35 -4.70 5.39
CA ARG A 206 -5.93 -4.04 6.58
C ARG A 206 -4.95 -3.82 7.73
N ASP A 207 -3.78 -4.46 7.71
CA ASP A 207 -2.68 -4.14 8.62
C ASP A 207 -2.13 -2.71 8.45
N TYR A 208 -2.40 -2.08 7.31
CA TYR A 208 -2.12 -0.67 7.09
C TYR A 208 -3.29 0.25 7.48
N ALA A 209 -4.43 -0.24 7.97
CA ALA A 209 -5.61 0.59 8.20
C ALA A 209 -5.55 1.39 9.52
N GLU A 210 -6.65 2.07 9.85
CA GLU A 210 -6.92 2.68 11.17
C GLU A 210 -5.85 3.73 11.54
N THR A 211 -5.41 3.72 12.81
CA THR A 211 -4.44 4.65 13.38
C THR A 211 -3.19 4.79 12.53
N TYR A 212 -2.76 3.74 11.83
CA TYR A 212 -1.61 3.83 10.93
C TYR A 212 -1.84 4.87 9.83
N GLN A 213 -2.97 4.83 9.10
CA GLN A 213 -3.20 5.80 8.00
C GLN A 213 -3.66 7.15 8.52
N GLU A 214 -4.43 7.17 9.59
CA GLU A 214 -4.84 8.41 10.27
C GLU A 214 -3.64 9.22 10.72
N GLN A 215 -2.69 8.59 11.40
CA GLN A 215 -1.50 9.29 11.85
C GLN A 215 -0.49 9.48 10.72
N ILE A 216 -0.15 8.45 9.96
CA ILE A 216 0.97 8.53 9.01
C ILE A 216 0.60 9.30 7.74
N LEU A 217 -0.55 8.97 7.13
CA LEU A 217 -0.92 9.57 5.85
C LEU A 217 -1.74 10.85 6.04
N TYR A 218 -2.89 10.79 6.71
CA TYR A 218 -3.83 11.92 6.74
C TYR A 218 -3.30 13.09 7.55
N LYS A 219 -2.79 12.84 8.76
CA LYS A 219 -2.14 13.88 9.57
C LYS A 219 -0.84 14.38 8.92
N GLY A 220 -0.05 13.50 8.31
CA GLY A 220 1.11 13.88 7.51
C GLY A 220 0.75 14.82 6.35
N ALA A 221 -0.31 14.49 5.60
CA ALA A 221 -0.80 15.29 4.49
C ALA A 221 -1.29 16.66 4.98
N SER A 222 -2.00 16.70 6.11
CA SER A 222 -2.41 17.95 6.75
C SER A 222 -1.22 18.85 7.14
N ILE A 223 -0.13 18.27 7.67
CA ILE A 223 1.11 19.01 7.96
C ILE A 223 1.68 19.66 6.69
N LEU A 224 1.64 18.95 5.55
CA LEU A 224 2.07 19.46 4.25
C LEU A 224 1.05 20.37 3.57
N ARG A 225 -0.10 20.66 4.21
CA ARG A 225 -1.23 21.41 3.65
C ARG A 225 -1.81 20.80 2.37
N VAL A 226 -1.68 19.48 2.23
CA VAL A 226 -2.33 18.69 1.18
C VAL A 226 -3.83 18.58 1.50
N ASN A 227 -4.68 18.78 0.49
CA ASN A 227 -6.11 18.59 0.65
C ASN A 227 -6.39 17.08 0.77
N VAL A 228 -6.77 16.64 1.97
CA VAL A 228 -7.00 15.22 2.27
C VAL A 228 -8.16 14.62 1.47
N THR A 229 -9.09 15.43 0.96
CA THR A 229 -10.20 14.95 0.12
C THR A 229 -9.75 14.59 -1.29
N GLU A 230 -8.55 15.00 -1.71
CA GLU A 230 -7.98 14.72 -3.03
C GLU A 230 -6.87 13.65 -2.98
N LEU A 231 -6.56 13.14 -1.79
CA LEU A 231 -5.71 11.97 -1.62
C LEU A 231 -6.33 10.74 -2.31
N PRO A 232 -5.52 9.74 -2.71
CA PRO A 232 -6.05 8.52 -3.30
C PRO A 232 -6.98 7.82 -2.30
N PHE A 233 -8.14 7.35 -2.78
CA PHE A 233 -9.00 6.49 -1.99
C PHE A 233 -8.25 5.19 -1.66
N ILE A 234 -8.28 4.74 -0.41
CA ILE A 234 -7.60 3.50 0.02
C ILE A 234 -8.64 2.45 0.42
N LEU A 235 -8.54 1.29 -0.23
CA LEU A 235 -9.29 0.09 0.08
C LEU A 235 -8.40 -0.92 0.78
N TYR A 236 -8.93 -1.49 1.85
CA TYR A 236 -8.23 -2.48 2.66
C TYR A 236 -8.80 -3.86 2.40
N SER A 237 -7.94 -4.78 1.99
CA SER A 237 -8.26 -6.20 1.95
C SER A 237 -8.34 -6.77 3.38
N LEU A 238 -9.09 -7.85 3.56
CA LEU A 238 -9.25 -8.49 4.87
C LEU A 238 -7.89 -8.94 5.43
N LEU A 239 -7.71 -8.75 6.74
CA LEU A 239 -6.57 -9.28 7.45
C LEU A 239 -6.73 -10.80 7.59
N VAL A 240 -5.80 -11.56 6.99
CA VAL A 240 -5.74 -13.01 7.15
C VAL A 240 -5.03 -13.32 8.46
N ILE A 241 -5.74 -13.99 9.36
CA ILE A 241 -5.26 -14.43 10.67
C ILE A 241 -5.31 -15.95 10.76
N ASP A 242 -4.48 -16.53 11.62
CA ASP A 242 -4.57 -17.94 11.99
C ASP A 242 -5.52 -18.17 13.17
N TRP A 243 -5.60 -19.43 13.63
CA TRP A 243 -6.46 -19.84 14.75
C TRP A 243 -6.12 -19.16 16.07
N SER A 244 -4.93 -18.57 16.19
CA SER A 244 -4.44 -17.87 17.37
C SER A 244 -4.61 -16.34 17.27
N ASP A 245 -5.39 -15.87 16.30
CA ASP A 245 -5.63 -14.46 15.97
C ASP A 245 -4.36 -13.71 15.52
N PHE A 246 -3.28 -14.43 15.20
CA PHE A 246 -2.05 -13.82 14.69
C PHE A 246 -2.15 -13.63 13.18
N LYS A 247 -1.67 -12.46 12.71
CA LYS A 247 -1.56 -12.18 11.28
C LYS A 247 -0.68 -13.23 10.59
N LEU A 248 -1.26 -13.91 9.62
CA LEU A 248 -0.54 -14.83 8.76
C LEU A 248 0.44 -14.05 7.88
N SER A 249 1.71 -14.14 8.24
CA SER A 249 2.84 -13.42 7.65
C SER A 249 3.80 -14.37 6.94
N LYS A 250 4.67 -13.83 6.08
CA LYS A 250 5.72 -14.63 5.41
C LYS A 250 6.60 -15.33 6.45
N SER A 251 6.93 -16.60 6.18
CA SER A 251 7.80 -17.43 7.02
C SER A 251 9.15 -16.78 7.34
N LEU A 252 9.68 -15.93 6.45
CA LEU A 252 10.91 -15.15 6.65
C LEU A 252 10.93 -14.30 7.93
N TYR A 253 9.76 -13.91 8.44
CA TYR A 253 9.65 -13.00 9.60
C TYR A 253 9.36 -13.70 10.92
N ILE A 254 9.31 -15.03 10.92
CA ILE A 254 8.89 -15.79 12.09
C ILE A 254 9.94 -16.83 12.43
N SER A 255 10.00 -17.21 13.71
CA SER A 255 10.88 -18.27 14.19
C SER A 255 10.66 -19.56 13.41
N GLU A 256 11.73 -20.32 13.22
CA GLU A 256 11.69 -21.65 12.62
C GLU A 256 10.62 -22.52 13.30
N GLY A 257 9.78 -23.19 12.51
CA GLY A 257 8.70 -24.05 12.99
C GLY A 257 7.38 -23.35 13.36
N ALA A 258 7.27 -22.01 13.30
CA ALA A 258 6.06 -21.29 13.75
C ALA A 258 4.76 -21.70 13.05
N TYR A 259 4.83 -22.20 11.81
CA TYR A 259 3.69 -22.70 11.05
C TYR A 259 3.71 -24.22 10.84
N GLY A 260 4.42 -24.98 11.69
CA GLY A 260 4.47 -26.44 11.61
C GLY A 260 3.07 -27.07 11.54
N TYR A 261 2.14 -26.53 12.33
CA TYR A 261 0.75 -26.97 12.37
C TYR A 261 0.00 -26.82 11.04
N LEU A 262 0.33 -25.83 10.20
CA LEU A 262 -0.25 -25.69 8.85
C LEU A 262 0.29 -26.78 7.93
N LYS A 263 1.59 -27.06 8.00
CA LYS A 263 2.23 -28.08 7.19
C LYS A 263 1.75 -29.48 7.53
N GLU A 264 1.54 -29.77 8.82
CA GLU A 264 0.97 -31.04 9.30
C GLU A 264 -0.44 -31.30 8.77
N GLN A 265 -1.17 -30.24 8.43
CA GLN A 265 -2.54 -30.29 7.89
C GLN A 265 -2.61 -30.05 6.38
N ASP A 266 -1.47 -30.07 5.67
CA ASP A 266 -1.39 -29.81 4.22
C ASP A 266 -1.90 -28.41 3.79
N TYR A 267 -1.78 -27.43 4.68
CA TYR A 267 -2.14 -26.03 4.47
C TYR A 267 -0.93 -25.10 4.31
N ASP A 268 0.26 -25.63 3.97
CA ASP A 268 1.47 -24.84 3.77
C ASP A 268 1.34 -23.84 2.59
N TYR A 269 0.42 -24.08 1.67
CA TYR A 269 0.07 -23.17 0.58
C TYR A 269 -0.47 -21.80 1.05
N LEU A 270 -0.96 -21.69 2.29
CA LEU A 270 -1.43 -20.42 2.85
C LEU A 270 -0.28 -19.44 3.12
N ILE A 271 0.91 -19.97 3.44
CA ILE A 271 2.11 -19.16 3.74
C ILE A 271 3.07 -19.06 2.55
N ASP A 272 3.01 -20.01 1.62
CA ASP A 272 3.86 -20.07 0.44
C ASP A 272 3.09 -20.56 -0.80
N TYR A 273 2.79 -19.64 -1.73
CA TYR A 273 2.14 -19.96 -3.00
C TYR A 273 2.90 -21.00 -3.86
N SER A 274 4.18 -21.25 -3.64
CA SER A 274 4.91 -22.28 -4.38
C SER A 274 4.44 -23.69 -4.00
N SER A 275 3.93 -23.90 -2.77
CA SER A 275 3.32 -25.16 -2.34
C SER A 275 1.95 -25.40 -2.98
N PHE A 276 1.25 -24.36 -3.46
CA PHE A 276 -0.01 -24.47 -4.22
C PHE A 276 0.14 -25.23 -5.55
N LYS A 277 1.38 -25.48 -5.99
CA LYS A 277 1.71 -26.19 -7.23
C LYS A 277 1.99 -27.69 -7.04
N ARG A 278 2.00 -28.18 -5.79
CA ARG A 278 2.22 -29.61 -5.53
C ARG A 278 1.02 -30.45 -5.92
#